data_AF-A0A660XUC3-F1
#
_entry.id   AF-A0A660XUC3-F1
#
_cell.length_a   1.000
_cell.length_b   1.000
_cell.length_c   1.000
_cell.angle_alpha   90.00
_cell.angle_beta   90.00
_cell.angle_gamma   90.00
#
_symmetry.space_group_name_H-M   'P 1'
#
loop_
_entity.id
_entity.type
_entity.pdbx_description
1 polymer ?
#
loop_
_entity_poly.entity_id
_entity_poly.type
_entity_poly.pdbx_seq_one_letter_code
_entity_poly.pdbx_strand_id
1 'polypeptide(L)'
;MAGPLHQKLKEAREAKGLSLEDLSRDTRIRQEYLEALEEGDFRFLPRPYVRMFVKTYAQEVGLDPEEVLTEFDRAFPPELTSRSEEAPPEGKPFPWRYGIIVGAVAILGLVLLFGKRSPSPPPSIPKPPPAVQDTLARVKQVPKQDTVLVLSGRAREKTWVAVASDGKLSYVGFMPMDREVQWEARGYLELLLGKPHGVKFALNGRPVDDSPWSRKPVRIRCTRDGVEAIQGPFSWEEALSRPKGK
;
A
#
# COMPACT_ATOMS: atom_id res chain seq x y z
N MET A 1 -21.41 32.44 -0.29
CA MET A 1 -21.87 31.15 -0.86
C MET A 1 -20.61 30.39 -1.21
N ALA A 2 -20.40 29.20 -0.66
CA ALA A 2 -19.19 28.43 -0.99
C ALA A 2 -19.27 28.05 -2.49
N GLY A 3 -18.27 28.46 -3.27
CA GLY A 3 -18.14 28.05 -4.66
C GLY A 3 -17.90 26.54 -4.78
N PRO A 4 -17.98 25.99 -5.99
CA PRO A 4 -17.70 24.57 -6.22
C PRO A 4 -16.29 24.18 -5.71
N LEU A 5 -16.13 22.98 -5.17
CA LEU A 5 -14.92 22.46 -4.50
C LEU A 5 -13.59 22.86 -5.17
N HIS A 6 -13.51 22.77 -6.49
CA HIS A 6 -12.33 23.14 -7.27
C HIS A 6 -11.91 24.60 -7.07
N GLN A 7 -12.89 25.50 -7.00
CA GLN A 7 -12.67 26.92 -6.76
C GLN A 7 -12.22 27.20 -5.33
N LYS A 8 -12.76 26.47 -4.35
CA LYS A 8 -12.31 26.55 -2.94
C LYS A 8 -10.84 26.13 -2.79
N LEU A 9 -10.42 25.05 -3.48
CA LEU A 9 -9.02 24.62 -3.50
C LEU A 9 -8.11 25.70 -4.12
N LYS A 10 -8.51 26.23 -5.29
CA LYS A 10 -7.79 27.28 -6.00
C LYS A 10 -7.63 28.55 -5.15
N GLU A 11 -8.72 29.04 -4.57
CA GLU A 11 -8.71 30.25 -3.73
C GLU A 11 -7.80 30.07 -2.50
N ALA A 12 -7.81 28.88 -1.88
CA ALA A 12 -6.94 28.59 -0.75
C ALA A 12 -5.44 28.56 -1.16
N ARG A 13 -5.12 28.00 -2.33
CA ARG A 13 -3.76 28.02 -2.88
C ARG A 13 -3.29 29.45 -3.13
N GLU A 14 -4.13 30.24 -3.81
CA GLU A 14 -3.82 31.63 -4.15
C GLU A 14 -3.68 32.50 -2.90
N ALA A 15 -4.51 32.28 -1.87
CA ALA A 15 -4.41 32.96 -0.58
C ALA A 15 -3.10 32.65 0.17
N LYS A 16 -2.53 31.46 -0.03
CA LYS A 16 -1.17 31.11 0.47
C LYS A 16 -0.03 31.65 -0.42
N GLY A 17 -0.33 32.24 -1.57
CA GLY A 17 0.66 32.70 -2.53
C GLY A 17 1.45 31.58 -3.21
N LEU A 18 0.92 30.35 -3.22
CA LEU A 18 1.57 29.20 -3.86
C LEU A 18 1.25 29.17 -5.36
N SER A 19 2.27 29.02 -6.21
CA SER A 19 2.03 28.66 -7.61
C SER A 19 1.67 27.18 -7.72
N LEU A 20 1.10 26.77 -8.86
CA LEU A 20 0.89 25.35 -9.16
C LEU A 20 2.21 24.58 -9.26
N GLU A 21 3.29 25.23 -9.68
CA GLU A 21 4.64 24.63 -9.70
C GLU A 21 5.17 24.39 -8.28
N ASP A 22 4.96 25.34 -7.36
CA ASP A 22 5.31 25.17 -5.94
C ASP A 22 4.54 24.02 -5.33
N LEU A 23 3.22 24.01 -5.54
CA LEU A 23 2.35 22.97 -5.02
C LEU A 23 2.71 21.60 -5.61
N SER A 24 3.03 21.53 -6.90
CA SER A 24 3.53 20.32 -7.58
C SER A 24 4.85 19.83 -6.98
N ARG A 25 5.80 20.73 -6.74
CA ARG A 25 7.10 20.40 -6.13
C ARG A 25 6.95 19.85 -4.71
N ASP A 26 6.07 20.44 -3.92
CA ASP A 26 5.91 20.15 -2.50
C ASP A 26 5.06 18.89 -2.28
N THR A 27 3.96 18.73 -3.04
CA THR A 27 3.05 17.57 -2.97
C THR A 27 3.49 16.40 -3.85
N ARG A 28 4.34 16.63 -4.85
CA ARG A 28 4.74 15.67 -5.89
C ARG A 28 3.59 15.20 -6.79
N ILE A 29 2.47 15.91 -6.78
CA ILE A 29 1.38 15.73 -7.75
C ILE A 29 1.78 16.48 -9.03
N ARG A 30 1.68 15.84 -10.20
CA ARG A 30 2.00 16.50 -11.46
C ARG A 30 1.16 17.77 -11.62
N GLN A 31 1.76 18.83 -12.15
CA GLN A 31 1.10 20.12 -12.31
C GLN A 31 -0.22 20.01 -13.10
N GLU A 32 -0.24 19.24 -14.19
CA GLU A 32 -1.43 18.98 -15.00
C GLU A 32 -2.60 18.36 -14.21
N TYR A 33 -2.33 17.61 -13.14
CA TYR A 33 -3.38 17.05 -12.28
C TYR A 33 -3.89 18.08 -11.28
N LEU A 34 -3.03 18.98 -10.81
CA LEU A 34 -3.45 20.10 -9.98
C LEU A 34 -4.30 21.10 -10.79
N GLU A 35 -3.93 21.32 -12.05
CA GLU A 35 -4.71 22.09 -13.02
C GLU A 35 -6.09 21.47 -13.24
N ALA A 36 -6.16 20.17 -13.52
CA ALA A 36 -7.43 19.45 -13.67
C ALA A 36 -8.34 19.59 -12.44
N LEU A 37 -7.77 19.50 -11.23
CA LEU A 37 -8.52 19.70 -9.99
C LEU A 37 -9.07 21.13 -9.85
N GLU A 38 -8.36 22.16 -10.32
CA GLU A 38 -8.82 23.57 -10.29
C GLU A 38 -9.83 23.90 -11.40
N GLU A 39 -9.76 23.19 -12.53
CA GLU A 39 -10.72 23.25 -13.63
C GLU A 39 -12.01 22.46 -13.34
N GLY A 40 -12.03 21.70 -12.24
CA GLY A 40 -13.17 20.89 -11.84
C GLY A 40 -13.29 19.56 -12.58
N ASP A 41 -12.24 19.14 -13.28
CA ASP A 41 -12.15 17.78 -13.79
C ASP A 41 -11.64 16.85 -12.69
N PHE A 42 -12.53 16.00 -12.18
CA PHE A 42 -12.23 14.97 -11.19
C PHE A 42 -12.30 13.55 -11.77
N ARG A 43 -12.32 13.42 -13.11
CA ARG A 43 -12.46 12.15 -13.83
C ARG A 43 -11.20 11.76 -14.61
N PHE A 44 -10.18 12.61 -14.63
CA PHE A 44 -8.88 12.35 -15.26
C PHE A 44 -8.16 11.12 -14.70
N LEU A 45 -8.52 10.65 -13.50
CA LEU A 45 -8.04 9.43 -12.87
C LEU A 45 -9.18 8.71 -12.13
N PRO A 46 -9.00 7.43 -11.73
CA PRO A 46 -10.00 6.74 -10.94
C PRO A 46 -10.21 7.42 -9.59
N ARG A 47 -11.44 7.39 -9.10
CA ARG A 47 -11.88 8.12 -7.90
C ARG A 47 -10.96 7.99 -6.67
N PRO A 48 -10.40 6.81 -6.32
CA PRO A 48 -9.51 6.71 -5.17
C PRO A 48 -8.27 7.60 -5.25
N TYR A 49 -7.72 7.78 -6.46
CA TYR A 49 -6.51 8.59 -6.70
C TYR A 49 -6.85 10.08 -6.64
N VAL A 50 -7.93 10.48 -7.32
CA VAL A 50 -8.42 11.86 -7.30
C VAL A 50 -8.75 12.28 -5.88
N ARG A 51 -9.44 11.42 -5.12
CA ARG A 51 -9.74 11.66 -3.69
C ARG A 51 -8.47 11.87 -2.87
N MET A 52 -7.41 11.12 -3.14
CA MET A 52 -6.12 11.26 -2.45
C MET A 52 -5.42 12.58 -2.82
N PHE A 53 -5.44 12.98 -4.10
CA PHE A 53 -4.91 14.26 -4.54
C PHE A 53 -5.67 15.43 -3.93
N VAL A 54 -7.00 15.37 -3.87
CA VAL A 54 -7.85 16.35 -3.19
C VAL A 54 -7.48 16.47 -1.71
N LYS A 55 -7.29 15.35 -1.00
CA LYS A 55 -6.82 15.35 0.40
C LYS A 55 -5.47 16.03 0.55
N THR A 56 -4.51 15.67 -0.31
CA THR A 56 -3.14 16.18 -0.25
C THR A 56 -3.08 17.67 -0.58
N TYR A 57 -3.83 18.11 -1.59
CA TYR A 57 -3.99 19.51 -1.94
C TYR A 57 -4.53 20.29 -0.73
N ALA A 58 -5.63 19.84 -0.13
CA ALA A 58 -6.25 20.49 1.03
C ALA A 58 -5.27 20.67 2.20
N GLN A 59 -4.50 19.63 2.51
CA GLN A 59 -3.46 19.69 3.56
C GLN A 59 -2.42 20.77 3.26
N GLU A 60 -1.90 20.80 2.04
CA GLU A 60 -0.83 21.73 1.66
C GLU A 60 -1.33 23.18 1.67
N VAL A 61 -2.58 23.42 1.27
CA VAL A 61 -3.17 24.76 1.28
C VAL A 61 -3.81 25.15 2.61
N GLY A 62 -3.74 24.28 3.62
CA GLY A 62 -4.19 24.57 4.99
C GLY A 62 -5.71 24.53 5.18
N LEU A 63 -6.43 23.86 4.29
CA LEU A 63 -7.85 23.54 4.48
C LEU A 63 -7.99 22.28 5.37
N ASP A 64 -9.14 22.13 6.02
CA ASP A 64 -9.47 20.87 6.70
C ASP A 64 -9.66 19.75 5.66
N PRO A 65 -8.80 18.72 5.64
CA PRO A 65 -8.88 17.65 4.66
C PRO A 65 -10.15 16.82 4.78
N GLU A 66 -10.70 16.63 5.97
CA GLU A 66 -11.90 15.81 6.17
C GLU A 66 -13.17 16.56 5.72
N GLU A 67 -13.23 17.88 5.90
CA GLU A 67 -14.30 18.70 5.33
C GLU A 67 -14.26 18.70 3.79
N VAL A 68 -13.07 18.93 3.22
CA VAL A 68 -12.87 18.92 1.76
C VAL A 68 -13.23 17.56 1.18
N LEU A 69 -12.83 16.47 1.84
CA LEU A 69 -13.16 15.12 1.41
C LEU A 69 -14.64 14.82 1.51
N THR A 70 -15.33 15.31 2.53
CA THR A 70 -16.79 15.17 2.65
C THR A 70 -17.50 15.88 1.50
N GLU A 71 -17.03 17.08 1.13
CA GLU A 71 -17.55 17.83 -0.02
C GLU A 71 -17.28 17.10 -1.34
N PHE A 72 -16.06 16.58 -1.52
CA PHE A 72 -15.70 15.74 -2.66
C PHE A 72 -16.58 14.49 -2.75
N ASP A 73 -16.74 13.76 -1.64
CA ASP A 73 -17.49 12.51 -1.59
C ASP A 73 -18.99 12.75 -1.88
N ARG A 74 -19.53 13.93 -1.54
CA ARG A 74 -20.90 14.35 -1.87
C ARG A 74 -21.06 14.74 -3.34
N ALA A 75 -20.12 15.51 -3.90
CA ALA A 75 -20.16 15.97 -5.28
C ALA A 75 -19.84 14.87 -6.28
N PHE A 76 -18.96 13.95 -5.88
CA PHE A 76 -18.48 12.81 -6.66
C PHE A 76 -18.71 11.53 -5.85
N PRO A 77 -19.97 11.08 -5.69
CA PRO A 77 -20.25 9.83 -4.99
C PRO A 77 -19.50 8.66 -5.66
N PRO A 78 -19.12 7.61 -4.91
CA PRO A 78 -18.64 6.40 -5.55
C PRO A 78 -19.74 5.93 -6.51
N GLU A 79 -19.42 5.82 -7.80
CA GLU A 79 -20.32 5.12 -8.70
C GLU A 79 -20.55 3.74 -8.09
N LEU A 80 -21.81 3.43 -7.78
CA LEU A 80 -22.24 2.06 -7.55
C LEU A 80 -22.10 1.37 -8.90
N THR A 81 -20.88 0.98 -9.27
CA THR A 81 -20.61 0.17 -10.44
C THR A 81 -21.15 -1.24 -10.19
N SER A 82 -22.47 -1.39 -10.34
CA SER A 82 -23.02 -2.63 -10.84
C SER A 82 -22.36 -2.88 -12.21
N ARG A 83 -21.65 -4.02 -12.31
CA ARG A 83 -21.05 -4.62 -13.52
C ARG A 83 -19.60 -4.24 -13.84
N SER A 84 -18.69 -4.79 -13.05
CA SER A 84 -17.72 -5.84 -13.47
C SER A 84 -16.59 -5.97 -12.45
N GLU A 85 -16.96 -6.09 -11.18
CA GLU A 85 -16.14 -6.78 -10.19
C GLU A 85 -16.84 -8.15 -10.03
N GLU A 86 -16.39 -9.19 -10.72
CA GLU A 86 -16.64 -10.54 -10.20
C GLU A 86 -15.82 -10.64 -8.92
N ALA A 87 -16.43 -10.22 -7.80
CA ALA A 87 -16.00 -10.63 -6.49
C ALA A 87 -15.96 -12.18 -6.48
N PRO A 88 -14.92 -12.81 -5.92
CA PRO A 88 -14.98 -14.23 -5.58
C PRO A 88 -16.26 -14.48 -4.78
N PRO A 89 -17.01 -15.58 -5.02
CA PRO A 89 -18.33 -15.75 -4.44
C PRO A 89 -18.30 -15.57 -2.93
N GLU A 90 -19.03 -14.55 -2.45
CA GLU A 90 -19.22 -14.29 -1.03
C GLU A 90 -19.88 -15.51 -0.39
N GLY A 91 -19.10 -16.28 0.37
CA GLY A 91 -19.60 -17.30 1.27
C GLY A 91 -20.41 -16.64 2.39
N LYS A 92 -21.65 -17.10 2.56
CA LYS A 92 -22.62 -16.67 3.58
C LYS A 92 -21.99 -16.40 4.96
N PRO A 93 -22.50 -15.45 5.77
CA PRO A 93 -21.94 -15.15 7.08
C PRO A 93 -22.15 -16.33 8.04
N PHE A 94 -21.09 -17.11 8.26
CA PHE A 94 -21.10 -18.22 9.21
C PHE A 94 -20.92 -17.66 10.64
N PRO A 95 -21.82 -17.97 11.60
CA PRO A 95 -21.87 -17.27 12.89
C PRO A 95 -20.84 -17.83 13.89
N TRP A 96 -19.61 -17.30 13.83
CA TRP A 96 -18.50 -17.48 14.79
C TRP A 96 -18.91 -17.50 16.28
N ARG A 97 -19.97 -16.76 16.63
CA ARG A 97 -20.46 -16.60 18.01
C ARG A 97 -20.91 -17.89 18.70
N TYR A 98 -21.25 -18.95 17.96
CA TYR A 98 -21.60 -20.25 18.57
C TYR A 98 -20.38 -21.13 18.89
N GLY A 99 -19.21 -20.87 18.29
CA GLY A 99 -17.99 -21.64 18.57
C GLY A 99 -17.37 -21.36 19.95
N ILE A 100 -17.55 -20.13 20.47
CA ILE A 100 -17.01 -19.73 21.77
C ILE A 100 -17.77 -20.38 22.93
N ILE A 101 -19.10 -20.55 22.79
CA ILE A 101 -19.95 -21.12 23.85
C ILE A 101 -19.68 -22.62 24.02
N VAL A 102 -19.49 -23.36 22.92
CA VAL A 102 -19.18 -24.80 22.97
C VAL A 102 -17.78 -25.07 23.53
N GLY A 103 -16.80 -24.21 23.20
CA GLY A 103 -15.43 -24.32 23.72
C GLY A 103 -15.31 -24.09 25.23
N ALA A 104 -16.04 -23.11 25.77
CA ALA A 104 -16.00 -22.80 27.21
C ALA A 104 -16.58 -23.91 28.09
N VAL A 105 -17.65 -24.59 27.64
CA VAL A 105 -18.26 -25.71 28.37
C VAL A 105 -17.35 -26.94 28.36
N ALA A 106 -16.64 -27.20 27.26
CA ALA A 106 -15.68 -28.30 27.16
C ALA A 106 -14.45 -28.09 28.07
N ILE A 107 -13.95 -26.86 28.18
CA ILE A 107 -12.81 -26.53 29.04
C ILE A 107 -13.20 -26.62 30.52
N LEU A 108 -14.41 -26.17 30.90
CA LEU A 108 -14.90 -26.28 32.27
C LEU A 108 -15.09 -27.76 32.71
N GLY A 109 -15.57 -28.62 31.81
CA GLY A 109 -15.64 -30.07 32.05
C GLY A 109 -14.26 -30.72 32.21
N LEU A 110 -13.26 -30.26 31.44
CA LEU A 110 -11.89 -30.79 31.47
C LEU A 110 -11.11 -30.37 32.74
N VAL A 111 -11.31 -29.14 33.21
CA VAL A 111 -10.68 -28.63 34.44
C VAL A 111 -11.20 -29.34 35.70
N LEU A 112 -12.48 -29.73 35.72
CA LEU A 112 -13.06 -30.54 36.79
C LEU A 112 -12.55 -32.00 36.77
N LEU A 113 -12.14 -32.52 35.62
CA LEU A 113 -11.62 -33.89 35.47
C LEU A 113 -10.17 -34.07 35.93
N PHE A 114 -9.37 -33.00 36.01
CA PHE A 114 -7.92 -33.10 36.30
C PHE A 114 -7.44 -32.24 37.49
N GLY A 115 -8.35 -31.81 38.35
CA GLY A 115 -8.00 -31.16 39.62
C GLY A 115 -7.39 -32.12 40.64
N LYS A 116 -6.08 -32.38 40.53
CA LYS A 116 -5.11 -32.61 41.64
C LYS A 116 -3.84 -33.29 41.11
N ARG A 117 -2.72 -32.57 41.07
CA ARG A 117 -1.37 -33.07 41.39
C ARG A 117 -0.37 -31.92 41.40
N SER A 118 0.26 -31.68 42.54
CA SER A 118 1.33 -30.68 42.72
C SER A 118 2.60 -31.05 41.93
N PRO A 119 3.40 -30.07 41.49
CA PRO A 119 4.60 -30.32 40.69
C PRO A 119 5.81 -30.70 41.53
N SER A 120 6.59 -31.68 41.07
CA SER A 120 7.93 -32.03 41.55
C SER A 120 9.02 -31.19 40.85
N PRO A 121 10.19 -30.98 41.47
CA PRO A 121 11.23 -30.10 40.94
C PRO A 121 11.83 -30.61 39.62
N PRO A 122 12.32 -29.70 38.75
CA PRO A 122 12.75 -30.06 37.40
C PRO A 122 14.07 -30.84 37.41
N PRO A 123 14.17 -31.91 36.58
CA PRO A 123 15.43 -32.62 36.38
C PRO A 123 16.41 -31.79 35.53
N SER A 124 17.70 -31.91 35.85
CA SER A 124 18.82 -31.30 35.12
C SER A 124 18.81 -31.72 33.66
N ILE A 125 18.72 -30.76 32.73
CA ILE A 125 18.65 -31.01 31.28
C ILE A 125 20.05 -31.42 30.77
N PRO A 126 20.25 -32.66 30.25
CA PRO A 126 21.48 -33.00 29.54
C PRO A 126 21.55 -32.20 28.22
N LYS A 127 22.77 -31.79 27.82
CA LYS A 127 22.99 -31.02 26.58
C LYS A 127 22.28 -31.68 25.38
N PRO A 128 21.55 -30.91 24.56
CA PRO A 128 20.74 -31.48 23.50
C PRO A 128 21.62 -32.24 22.49
N PRO A 129 21.19 -33.44 22.04
CA PRO A 129 21.90 -34.21 21.02
C PRO A 129 22.02 -33.42 19.70
N PRO A 130 23.04 -33.71 18.87
CA PRO A 130 23.31 -32.97 17.62
C PRO A 130 22.11 -32.88 16.65
N ALA A 131 21.14 -33.79 16.74
CA ALA A 131 19.89 -33.74 15.98
C ALA A 131 19.05 -32.46 16.21
N VAL A 132 19.17 -31.82 17.37
CA VAL A 132 18.45 -30.56 17.66
C VAL A 132 19.09 -29.37 16.93
N GLN A 133 20.40 -29.43 16.62
CA GLN A 133 21.07 -28.41 15.82
C GLN A 133 20.68 -28.50 14.34
N ASP A 134 20.58 -29.73 13.80
CA ASP A 134 20.05 -29.96 12.45
C ASP A 134 18.60 -29.50 12.33
N THR A 135 17.82 -29.66 13.40
CA THR A 135 16.43 -29.19 13.44
C THR A 135 16.36 -27.65 13.48
N LEU A 136 17.22 -26.97 14.24
CA LEU A 136 17.29 -25.49 14.25
C LEU A 136 17.82 -24.92 12.93
N ALA A 137 18.76 -25.60 12.27
CA ALA A 137 19.18 -25.26 10.91
C ALA A 137 18.04 -25.46 9.89
N ARG A 138 17.18 -26.48 10.10
CA ARG A 138 16.03 -26.78 9.25
C ARG A 138 14.81 -25.86 9.48
N VAL A 139 14.61 -25.33 10.69
CA VAL A 139 13.59 -24.28 10.92
C VAL A 139 13.99 -22.97 10.21
N LYS A 140 15.28 -22.72 9.97
CA LYS A 140 15.74 -21.65 9.08
C LYS A 140 15.51 -21.94 7.58
N GLN A 141 15.15 -23.17 7.22
CA GLN A 141 14.86 -23.61 5.86
C GLN A 141 13.42 -24.10 5.74
N VAL A 142 12.47 -23.15 5.78
CA VAL A 142 11.11 -23.37 5.28
C VAL A 142 11.13 -23.27 3.75
N PRO A 143 10.42 -24.14 3.00
CA PRO A 143 10.60 -24.29 1.56
C PRO A 143 10.15 -23.06 0.75
N LYS A 144 10.94 -22.73 -0.28
CA LYS A 144 10.59 -22.01 -1.50
C LYS A 144 9.14 -22.28 -1.94
N GLN A 145 8.28 -21.26 -1.92
CA GLN A 145 7.12 -21.18 -2.82
C GLN A 145 7.42 -20.14 -3.91
N ASP A 146 7.93 -20.67 -5.03
CA ASP A 146 8.48 -20.01 -6.21
C ASP A 146 7.44 -19.31 -7.11
N THR A 147 6.55 -18.46 -6.57
CA THR A 147 5.56 -17.78 -7.45
C THR A 147 5.23 -16.32 -7.16
N VAL A 148 5.65 -15.79 -6.02
CA VAL A 148 5.36 -14.39 -5.65
C VAL A 148 6.67 -13.61 -5.57
N LEU A 149 6.79 -12.55 -6.36
CA LEU A 149 7.80 -11.51 -6.22
C LEU A 149 7.54 -10.74 -4.95
N VAL A 150 8.54 -10.70 -4.07
CA VAL A 150 8.50 -9.93 -2.84
C VAL A 150 9.51 -8.79 -2.95
N LEU A 151 9.04 -7.55 -2.92
CA LEU A 151 9.90 -6.37 -2.84
C LEU A 151 9.82 -5.80 -1.44
N SER A 152 10.94 -5.82 -0.71
CA SER A 152 11.08 -5.12 0.55
C SER A 152 11.79 -3.79 0.36
N GLY A 153 11.45 -2.81 1.18
CA GLY A 153 12.06 -1.49 1.14
C GLY A 153 12.15 -0.85 2.52
N ARG A 154 13.25 -0.14 2.77
CA ARG A 154 13.42 0.73 3.93
C ARG A 154 13.82 2.14 3.51
N ALA A 155 13.08 3.13 4.00
CA ALA A 155 13.40 4.52 3.74
C ALA A 155 14.63 4.97 4.56
N ARG A 156 15.48 5.78 3.93
CA ARG A 156 16.65 6.48 4.52
C ARG A 156 16.38 7.96 4.72
N GLU A 157 15.47 8.51 3.92
CA GLU A 157 14.92 9.85 4.06
C GLU A 157 13.45 9.86 3.60
N LYS A 158 12.71 10.92 3.96
CA LYS A 158 11.32 11.10 3.54
C LYS A 158 11.21 11.03 2.02
N THR A 159 10.64 9.92 1.53
CA THR A 159 10.57 9.59 0.11
C THR A 159 9.15 9.17 -0.27
N TRP A 160 8.60 9.83 -1.28
CA TRP A 160 7.31 9.43 -1.87
C TRP A 160 7.47 8.18 -2.74
N VAL A 161 6.56 7.23 -2.61
CA VAL A 161 6.54 5.99 -3.37
C VAL A 161 5.11 5.69 -3.84
N ALA A 162 4.97 5.34 -5.11
CA ALA A 162 3.81 4.61 -5.63
C ALA A 162 4.25 3.21 -6.03
N VAL A 163 3.45 2.18 -5.71
CA VAL A 163 3.72 0.77 -6.03
C VAL A 163 2.46 0.17 -6.64
N ALA A 164 2.58 -0.41 -7.82
CA ALA A 164 1.57 -1.24 -8.44
C ALA A 164 2.06 -2.69 -8.50
N SER A 165 1.21 -3.62 -8.06
CA SER A 165 1.43 -5.06 -8.11
C SER A 165 0.58 -5.63 -9.25
N ASP A 166 1.21 -6.24 -10.25
CA ASP A 166 0.55 -6.81 -11.43
C ASP A 166 -0.44 -5.85 -12.12
N GLY A 167 -0.05 -4.58 -12.23
CA GLY A 167 -0.85 -3.52 -12.86
C GLY A 167 -1.95 -2.92 -11.97
N LYS A 168 -2.12 -3.39 -10.72
CA LYS A 168 -3.02 -2.79 -9.74
C LYS A 168 -2.23 -1.99 -8.71
N LEU A 169 -2.55 -0.72 -8.54
CA LEU A 169 -1.94 0.09 -7.49
C LEU A 169 -2.18 -0.53 -6.11
N SER A 170 -1.09 -0.83 -5.42
CA SER A 170 -1.04 -1.46 -4.11
C SER A 170 -0.65 -0.48 -3.00
N TYR A 171 0.07 0.60 -3.32
CA TYR A 171 0.50 1.60 -2.34
C TYR A 171 0.77 2.95 -3.00
N VAL A 172 0.37 4.05 -2.37
CA VAL A 172 0.80 5.40 -2.70
C VAL A 172 0.93 6.20 -1.43
N GLY A 173 2.08 6.81 -1.20
CA GLY A 173 2.32 7.62 -0.01
C GLY A 173 3.78 7.90 0.24
N PHE A 174 4.07 8.69 1.28
CA PHE A 174 5.40 8.73 1.85
C PHE A 174 5.73 7.39 2.47
N MET A 175 6.91 6.87 2.16
CA MET A 175 7.38 5.62 2.74
C MET A 175 7.62 5.79 4.25
N PRO A 176 7.13 4.85 5.08
CA PRO A 176 7.42 4.85 6.51
C PRO A 176 8.94 4.80 6.77
N MET A 177 9.40 5.61 7.72
CA MET A 177 10.81 5.74 8.09
C MET A 177 11.20 4.84 9.27
N ASP A 178 10.22 4.43 10.05
CA ASP A 178 10.35 3.68 11.30
C ASP A 178 10.32 2.16 11.09
N ARG A 179 9.90 1.70 9.91
CA ARG A 179 9.74 0.29 9.59
C ARG A 179 10.09 -0.02 8.15
N GLU A 180 10.43 -1.29 7.94
CA GLU A 180 10.52 -1.86 6.60
C GLU A 180 9.12 -2.21 6.09
N VAL A 181 8.89 -1.96 4.81
CA VAL A 181 7.64 -2.27 4.11
C VAL A 181 7.89 -3.31 3.03
N GLN A 182 6.90 -4.15 2.78
CA GLN A 182 6.98 -5.23 1.82
C GLN A 182 5.75 -5.21 0.91
N TRP A 183 5.98 -5.47 -0.37
CA TRP A 183 4.95 -5.61 -1.39
C TRP A 183 5.15 -6.90 -2.16
N GLU A 184 4.03 -7.46 -2.62
CA GLU A 184 4.00 -8.78 -3.25
C GLU A 184 3.25 -8.72 -4.58
N ALA A 185 3.80 -9.36 -5.61
CA ALA A 185 3.16 -9.51 -6.93
C ALA A 185 3.45 -10.89 -7.52
N ARG A 186 2.61 -11.39 -8.43
CA ARG A 186 2.81 -12.68 -9.10
C ARG A 186 3.77 -12.57 -10.28
N GLY A 187 3.66 -11.49 -11.05
CA GLY A 187 4.35 -11.26 -12.30
C GLY A 187 5.35 -10.11 -12.22
N TYR A 188 4.92 -8.92 -11.79
CA TYR A 188 5.78 -7.74 -11.70
C TYR A 188 5.28 -6.70 -10.70
N LEU A 189 6.21 -5.88 -10.22
CA LEU A 189 5.92 -4.65 -9.49
C LEU A 189 6.37 -3.46 -10.33
N GLU A 190 5.54 -2.42 -10.40
CA GLU A 190 5.92 -1.11 -10.94
C GLU A 190 5.98 -0.10 -9.81
N LEU A 191 7.09 0.63 -9.71
CA LEU A 191 7.27 1.65 -8.69
C LEU A 191 7.57 2.99 -9.33
N LEU A 192 7.08 4.06 -8.71
CA LEU A 192 7.59 5.41 -8.89
C LEU A 192 8.20 5.86 -7.58
N LEU A 193 9.49 6.18 -7.62
CA LEU A 193 10.25 6.64 -6.48
C LEU A 193 10.53 8.13 -6.65
N GLY A 194 10.08 8.95 -5.72
CA GLY A 194 10.32 10.41 -5.76
C GLY A 194 11.78 10.79 -5.51
N LYS A 195 12.48 9.99 -4.69
CA LYS A 195 13.91 10.11 -4.37
C LYS A 195 14.54 8.72 -4.32
N PRO A 196 15.11 8.21 -5.43
CA PRO A 196 15.49 6.80 -5.52
C PRO A 196 16.58 6.39 -4.52
N HIS A 197 17.56 7.26 -4.28
CA HIS A 197 18.63 7.07 -3.27
C HIS A 197 18.15 7.14 -1.82
N GLY A 198 16.93 7.65 -1.62
CA GLY A 198 16.31 7.78 -0.31
C GLY A 198 15.70 6.49 0.20
N VAL A 199 15.80 5.39 -0.56
CA VAL A 199 15.25 4.09 -0.19
C VAL A 199 16.24 2.99 -0.53
N LYS A 200 16.35 1.98 0.35
CA LYS A 200 17.01 0.72 0.02
C LYS A 200 15.98 -0.37 -0.21
N PHE A 201 16.09 -1.04 -1.35
CA PHE A 201 15.20 -2.11 -1.74
C PHE A 201 15.92 -3.45 -1.79
N ALA A 202 15.16 -4.52 -1.56
CA ALA A 202 15.56 -5.87 -1.87
C ALA A 202 14.43 -6.59 -2.60
N LEU A 203 14.74 -7.20 -3.75
CA LEU A 203 13.82 -8.01 -4.51
C LEU A 203 14.11 -9.50 -4.24
N ASN A 204 13.12 -10.21 -3.70
CA ASN A 204 13.24 -11.59 -3.22
C ASN A 204 14.43 -11.75 -2.26
N GLY A 205 14.63 -10.76 -1.39
CA GLY A 205 15.74 -10.70 -0.44
C GLY A 205 17.11 -10.32 -1.04
N ARG A 206 17.21 -10.11 -2.35
CA ARG A 206 18.45 -9.63 -3.00
C ARG A 206 18.43 -8.10 -3.09
N PRO A 207 19.45 -7.40 -2.56
CA PRO A 207 19.53 -5.95 -2.68
C PRO A 207 19.46 -5.49 -4.15
N VAL A 208 18.66 -4.47 -4.40
CA VAL A 208 18.58 -3.84 -5.73
C VAL A 208 19.71 -2.81 -5.83
N ASP A 209 20.44 -2.83 -6.95
CA ASP A 209 21.44 -1.81 -7.25
C ASP A 209 20.76 -0.51 -7.68
N ASP A 210 20.95 0.54 -6.89
CA ASP A 210 20.43 1.89 -7.10
C ASP A 210 21.45 2.83 -7.77
N SER A 211 22.67 2.35 -8.05
CA SER A 211 23.73 3.12 -8.70
C SER A 211 23.36 3.72 -10.08
N PRO A 212 22.52 3.08 -10.91
CA PRO A 212 22.14 3.64 -12.21
C PRO A 212 21.13 4.79 -12.11
N TRP A 213 20.51 5.00 -10.94
CA TRP A 213 19.42 5.97 -10.81
C TRP A 213 19.95 7.36 -10.47
N SER A 214 19.37 8.39 -11.08
CA SER A 214 19.70 9.77 -10.73
C SER A 214 19.00 10.21 -9.43
N ARG A 215 19.24 11.45 -8.97
CA ARG A 215 18.47 12.06 -7.87
C ARG A 215 17.05 12.51 -8.26
N LYS A 216 16.69 12.42 -9.54
CA LYS A 216 15.35 12.73 -10.03
C LYS A 216 14.39 11.55 -9.78
N PRO A 217 13.07 11.77 -9.80
CA PRO A 217 12.11 10.69 -9.71
C PRO A 217 12.37 9.63 -10.79
N VAL A 218 12.30 8.35 -10.42
CA VAL A 218 12.52 7.23 -11.34
C VAL A 218 11.34 6.26 -11.27
N ARG A 219 10.96 5.74 -12.43
CA ARG A 219 10.04 4.62 -12.53
C ARG A 219 10.83 3.35 -12.75
N ILE A 220 10.52 2.32 -11.97
CA ILE A 220 11.16 1.01 -12.10
C ILE A 220 10.11 -0.08 -12.24
N ARG A 221 10.47 -1.12 -12.99
CA ARG A 221 9.75 -2.37 -13.04
C ARG A 221 10.63 -3.45 -12.41
N CYS A 222 10.08 -4.16 -11.44
CA CYS A 222 10.70 -5.31 -10.81
C CYS A 222 10.01 -6.57 -11.31
N THR A 223 10.76 -7.45 -11.97
CA THR A 223 10.30 -8.76 -12.45
C THR A 223 11.17 -9.86 -11.83
N ARG A 224 10.95 -11.12 -12.22
CA ARG A 224 11.84 -12.21 -11.80
C ARG A 224 13.26 -12.07 -12.36
N ASP A 225 13.39 -11.39 -13.49
CA ASP A 225 14.65 -11.26 -14.22
C ASP A 225 15.51 -10.11 -13.70
N GLY A 226 14.90 -9.15 -12.99
CA GLY A 226 15.64 -8.07 -12.35
C GLY A 226 14.80 -6.80 -12.15
N VAL A 227 15.51 -5.69 -11.99
CA VAL A 227 14.93 -4.36 -11.86
C VAL A 227 15.45 -3.50 -12.99
N GLU A 228 14.53 -2.88 -13.73
CA GLU A 228 14.85 -1.98 -14.84
C GLU A 228 14.11 -0.65 -14.67
N ALA A 229 14.74 0.43 -15.13
CA ALA A 229 14.07 1.72 -15.22
C ALA A 229 13.19 1.75 -16.47
N ILE A 230 11.94 2.17 -16.31
CA ILE A 230 10.96 2.22 -17.41
C ILE A 230 10.59 3.68 -17.73
N GLN A 231 10.26 3.94 -18.99
CA GLN A 231 9.79 5.23 -19.49
C GLN A 231 8.33 5.13 -19.96
N GLY A 232 7.63 6.26 -20.08
CA GLY A 232 6.23 6.33 -20.55
C GLY A 232 5.20 6.56 -19.45
N PRO A 233 3.90 6.30 -19.69
CA PRO A 233 2.85 6.32 -18.67
C PRO A 233 2.88 5.07 -17.77
N PHE A 234 2.15 5.08 -16.66
CA PHE A 234 1.96 3.85 -15.88
C PHE A 234 1.16 2.81 -16.66
N SER A 235 1.47 1.52 -16.46
CA SER A 235 0.68 0.43 -17.05
C SER A 235 -0.81 0.54 -16.72
N TRP A 236 -1.14 1.06 -15.54
CA TRP A 236 -2.51 1.34 -15.12
C TRP A 236 -3.08 2.64 -15.70
N GLU A 237 -2.27 3.61 -16.11
CA GLU A 237 -2.73 4.79 -16.87
C GLU A 237 -3.13 4.40 -18.31
N GLU A 238 -2.36 3.53 -18.97
CA GLU A 238 -2.74 2.97 -20.29
C GLU A 238 -4.01 2.11 -20.22
N ALA A 239 -4.18 1.35 -19.15
CA ALA A 239 -5.40 0.57 -18.92
C ALA A 239 -6.65 1.46 -18.80
N LEU A 240 -6.49 2.69 -18.32
CA LEU A 240 -7.54 3.70 -18.21
C LEU A 240 -7.74 4.51 -19.49
N SER A 241 -6.70 4.65 -20.31
CA SER A 241 -6.76 5.39 -21.58
C SER A 241 -7.27 4.57 -22.75
N ARG A 242 -7.43 3.24 -22.62
CA ARG A 242 -8.08 2.44 -23.65
C ARG A 242 -9.54 2.88 -23.81
N PRO A 243 -9.95 3.43 -24.97
CA PRO A 243 -11.36 3.72 -25.18
C PRO A 243 -12.12 2.41 -25.05
N LYS A 244 -13.15 2.39 -24.19
CA LYS A 244 -14.12 1.29 -24.18
C LYS A 244 -14.62 1.14 -25.62
N GLY A 245 -14.33 0.00 -26.23
CA GLY A 245 -14.59 -0.27 -27.63
C GLY A 245 -16.05 0.00 -28.00
N LYS A 246 -16.23 0.46 -29.24
CA LYS A 246 -17.50 0.72 -29.95
C LYS A 246 -18.52 -0.40 -29.79
#